data_AF-G0W9C3-F1
#
_entry.id   AF-G0W9C3-F1
#
_cell.length_a   1.000
_cell.length_b   1.000
_cell.length_c   1.000
_cell.angle_alpha   90.00
_cell.angle_beta   90.00
_cell.angle_gamma   90.00
#
_symmetry.space_group_name_H-M   'P 1'
#
loop_
_entity.id
_entity.type
_entity.pdbx_description
1 polymer ?
#
loop_
_entity_poly.entity_id
_entity_poly.type
_entity_poly.pdbx_seq_one_letter_code
_entity_poly.pdbx_strand_id
1 'polypeptide(L)'
;MTTLNDIYELIDDAEEESRKGNITNSVRKYKETVKSLEELIKSTKREDINNEILVALDMLKKDISKTICELDKLLTIQRQQQQQQQHNGQVQGLNQRPNSKSSNVSFNHRTPNMLSSLLMNPSVSNTMRYSYNLNYNNAMTNSMNNANVERINPFNDVVIRTITDNLKMNLLESIKGQYHLLNGNAKDERKNDEDEFIKQLNTTFESQFDMFRKELGFYEQKKFSEYDTNLDNLIKENKKLLNQIVKLRERWDSLVESAKQRRNK
;
A
#
# COMPACT_ATOMS: atom_id res chain seq x y z
N MET A 1 19.53 36.27 -3.62
CA MET A 1 19.82 35.15 -2.72
C MET A 1 18.50 34.45 -2.48
N THR A 2 18.44 33.15 -2.70
CA THR A 2 17.25 32.36 -2.37
C THR A 2 17.06 32.39 -0.85
N THR A 3 15.92 32.89 -0.43
CA THR A 3 15.53 32.89 0.98
C THR A 3 14.78 31.60 1.31
N LEU A 4 14.68 31.28 2.59
CA LEU A 4 13.90 30.14 3.04
C LEU A 4 12.41 30.28 2.67
N ASN A 5 11.89 31.51 2.60
CA ASN A 5 10.53 31.77 2.16
C ASN A 5 10.32 31.37 0.69
N ASP A 6 11.27 31.69 -0.19
CA ASP A 6 11.19 31.30 -1.61
C ASP A 6 11.14 29.76 -1.77
N ILE A 7 11.83 29.03 -0.88
CA ILE A 7 11.81 27.56 -0.86
C ILE A 7 10.43 27.05 -0.44
N TYR A 8 9.80 27.64 0.57
CA TYR A 8 8.45 27.26 0.99
C TYR A 8 7.40 27.58 -0.07
N GLU A 9 7.49 28.72 -0.74
CA GLU A 9 6.62 29.04 -1.87
C GLU A 9 6.74 27.99 -2.97
N LEU A 10 7.96 27.55 -3.32
CA LEU A 10 8.17 26.46 -4.28
C LEU A 10 7.57 25.12 -3.84
N ILE A 11 7.53 24.83 -2.54
CA ILE A 11 6.91 23.62 -1.98
C ILE A 11 5.39 23.71 -2.15
N ASP A 12 4.77 24.81 -1.73
CA ASP A 12 3.32 25.02 -1.84
C ASP A 12 2.86 24.91 -3.30
N ASP A 13 3.64 25.51 -4.20
CA ASP A 13 3.46 25.47 -5.64
C ASP A 13 3.57 24.05 -6.23
N ALA A 14 4.46 23.22 -5.68
CA ALA A 14 4.62 21.82 -6.09
C ALA A 14 3.48 20.94 -5.55
N GLU A 15 3.00 21.21 -4.34
CA GLU A 15 1.85 20.56 -3.73
C GLU A 15 0.55 20.90 -4.45
N GLU A 16 0.37 22.14 -4.88
CA GLU A 16 -0.79 22.54 -5.67
C GLU A 16 -0.83 21.82 -7.02
N GLU A 17 0.31 21.71 -7.73
CA GLU A 17 0.39 20.93 -8.97
C GLU A 17 0.12 19.43 -8.74
N SER A 18 0.56 18.88 -7.60
CA SER A 18 0.26 17.50 -7.20
C SER A 18 -1.25 17.31 -7.00
N ARG A 19 -1.91 18.22 -6.30
CA ARG A 19 -3.37 18.21 -6.08
C ARG A 19 -4.17 18.33 -7.38
N LYS A 20 -3.67 19.07 -8.36
CA LYS A 20 -4.26 19.18 -9.70
C LYS A 20 -4.06 17.92 -10.56
N GLY A 21 -3.26 16.94 -10.11
CA GLY A 21 -2.93 15.74 -10.88
C GLY A 21 -1.81 15.96 -11.91
N ASN A 22 -1.16 17.12 -11.91
CA ASN A 22 -0.05 17.46 -12.81
C ASN A 22 1.28 16.94 -12.24
N ILE A 23 1.42 15.62 -12.11
CA ILE A 23 2.55 14.95 -11.44
C ILE A 23 3.89 15.38 -12.05
N THR A 24 3.98 15.51 -13.37
CA THR A 24 5.23 15.91 -14.06
C THR A 24 5.69 17.32 -13.67
N ASN A 25 4.77 18.27 -13.55
CA ASN A 25 5.08 19.63 -13.12
C ASN A 25 5.46 19.67 -11.65
N SER A 26 4.73 18.93 -10.80
CA SER A 26 5.02 18.81 -9.37
C SER A 26 6.44 18.28 -9.13
N VAL A 27 6.83 17.18 -9.79
CA VAL A 27 8.19 16.62 -9.72
C VAL A 27 9.25 17.63 -10.16
N ARG A 28 8.99 18.37 -11.25
CA ARG A 28 9.91 19.41 -11.74
C ARG A 28 10.13 20.50 -10.69
N LYS A 29 9.05 21.00 -10.07
CA LYS A 29 9.11 22.03 -9.02
C LYS A 29 9.84 21.52 -7.77
N TYR A 30 9.54 20.31 -7.30
CA TYR A 30 10.29 19.73 -6.18
C TYR A 30 11.80 19.56 -6.45
N LYS A 31 12.20 19.22 -7.68
CA LYS A 31 13.62 19.15 -8.06
C LYS A 31 14.29 20.53 -8.01
N GLU A 32 13.56 21.58 -8.39
CA GLU A 32 14.01 22.98 -8.26
C GLU A 32 14.13 23.41 -6.80
N THR A 33 13.19 23.01 -5.94
CA THR A 33 13.25 23.21 -4.48
C THR A 33 14.50 22.56 -3.88
N VAL A 34 14.80 21.30 -4.23
CA VAL A 34 16.01 20.60 -3.76
C VAL A 34 17.29 21.33 -4.18
N LYS A 35 17.34 21.82 -5.42
CA LYS A 35 18.49 22.60 -5.91
C LYS A 35 18.66 23.91 -5.12
N SER A 36 17.57 24.61 -4.87
CA SER A 36 17.56 25.86 -4.07
C SER A 36 17.97 25.60 -2.62
N LEU A 37 17.55 24.49 -2.02
CA LEU A 37 17.98 24.02 -0.71
C LEU A 37 19.48 23.72 -0.66
N GLU A 38 20.04 23.08 -1.69
CA GLU A 38 21.48 22.81 -1.75
C GLU A 38 22.32 24.07 -1.84
N GLU A 39 21.86 25.06 -2.61
CA GLU A 39 22.50 26.37 -2.70
C GLU A 39 22.44 27.10 -1.35
N LEU A 40 21.27 27.06 -0.68
CA LEU A 40 21.10 27.63 0.66
C LEU A 40 22.05 26.95 1.67
N ILE A 41 22.04 25.62 1.76
CA ILE A 41 22.94 24.86 2.66
C ILE A 41 24.42 25.20 2.40
N LYS A 42 24.84 25.36 1.14
CA LYS A 42 26.22 25.74 0.80
C LYS A 42 26.55 27.16 1.25
N SER A 43 25.61 28.10 1.16
CA SER A 43 25.79 29.46 1.67
C SER A 43 25.84 29.50 3.20
N THR A 44 24.93 28.79 3.87
CA THR A 44 24.84 28.70 5.33
C THR A 44 26.07 28.07 5.96
N LYS A 45 26.69 27.08 5.31
CA LYS A 45 27.96 26.47 5.78
C LYS A 45 29.15 27.43 5.81
N ARG A 46 29.10 28.55 5.06
CA ARG A 46 30.19 29.55 5.05
C ARG A 46 30.06 30.57 6.17
N GLU A 47 28.88 30.69 6.77
CA GLU A 47 28.54 31.75 7.72
C GLU A 47 28.59 31.30 9.19
N ASP A 48 29.16 30.13 9.48
CA ASP A 48 29.32 29.56 10.84
C ASP A 48 27.99 29.47 11.63
N ILE A 49 26.90 29.20 10.90
CA ILE A 49 25.55 29.09 11.44
C ILE A 49 25.38 27.81 12.26
N ASN A 50 24.51 27.87 13.27
CA ASN A 50 24.16 26.76 14.17
C ASN A 50 23.91 25.46 13.39
N ASN A 51 24.64 24.41 13.79
CA ASN A 51 24.60 23.09 13.18
C ASN A 51 23.18 22.48 13.18
N GLU A 52 22.33 22.85 14.14
CA GLU A 52 20.93 22.43 14.19
C GLU A 52 20.12 22.88 12.96
N ILE A 53 20.38 24.09 12.46
CA ILE A 53 19.70 24.62 11.26
C ILE A 53 20.15 23.85 10.02
N LEU A 54 21.44 23.51 9.93
CA LEU A 54 21.96 22.67 8.85
C LEU A 54 21.34 21.28 8.86
N VAL A 55 21.19 20.67 10.04
CA VAL A 55 20.51 19.37 10.19
C VAL A 55 19.04 19.47 9.77
N ALA A 56 18.33 20.52 10.19
CA ALA A 56 16.93 20.72 9.81
C ALA A 56 16.75 20.90 8.29
N LEU A 57 17.64 21.65 7.63
CA LEU A 57 17.62 21.82 6.17
C LEU A 57 17.93 20.51 5.44
N ASP A 58 18.85 19.68 5.95
CA ASP A 58 19.17 18.37 5.38
C ASP A 58 18.00 17.38 5.54
N MET A 59 17.31 17.42 6.68
CA MET A 59 16.06 16.66 6.90
C MET A 59 14.98 17.08 5.90
N LEU A 60 14.74 18.39 5.73
CA LEU A 60 13.76 18.88 4.75
C LEU A 60 14.10 18.45 3.33
N LYS A 61 15.38 18.54 2.94
CA LYS A 61 15.85 18.04 1.63
C LYS A 61 15.59 16.54 1.45
N LYS A 62 15.84 15.74 2.48
CA LYS A 62 15.61 14.29 2.47
C LYS A 62 14.13 13.96 2.30
N ASP A 63 13.26 14.67 3.02
CA ASP A 63 11.82 14.49 2.92
C ASP A 63 11.30 14.84 1.52
N ILE A 64 11.70 15.99 0.96
CA ILE A 64 11.33 16.37 -0.41
C ILE A 64 11.84 15.35 -1.44
N SER A 65 13.06 14.85 -1.26
CA SER A 65 13.65 13.82 -2.15
C SER A 65 12.86 12.51 -2.11
N LYS A 66 12.34 12.14 -0.93
CA LYS A 66 11.45 10.98 -0.79
C LYS A 66 10.14 11.22 -1.52
N THR A 67 9.53 12.40 -1.40
CA THR A 67 8.30 12.76 -2.11
C THR A 67 8.47 12.71 -3.63
N ILE A 68 9.61 13.19 -4.16
CA ILE A 68 9.95 13.05 -5.58
C ILE A 68 9.96 11.57 -6.01
N CYS A 69 10.61 10.69 -5.23
CA CYS A 69 10.69 9.26 -5.53
C CYS A 69 9.30 8.61 -5.56
N GLU A 70 8.42 8.97 -4.64
CA GLU A 70 7.03 8.49 -4.62
C GLU A 70 6.23 8.96 -5.83
N LEU A 71 6.35 10.23 -6.22
CA LEU A 71 5.70 10.78 -7.41
C LEU A 71 6.20 10.15 -8.71
N ASP A 72 7.51 9.88 -8.83
CA ASP A 72 8.07 9.19 -10.01
C ASP A 72 7.55 7.74 -10.13
N LYS A 73 7.33 7.04 -9.01
CA LYS A 73 6.67 5.71 -9.01
C LYS A 73 5.23 5.82 -9.51
N LEU A 74 4.47 6.81 -9.06
CA LEU A 74 3.09 7.04 -9.53
C LEU A 74 3.06 7.34 -11.04
N LEU A 75 4.01 8.15 -11.52
CA LEU A 75 4.12 8.48 -12.94
C LEU A 75 4.45 7.24 -13.79
N THR A 76 5.30 6.35 -13.28
CA THR A 76 5.63 5.07 -13.93
C THR A 76 4.38 4.17 -14.03
N ILE A 77 3.62 4.06 -12.94
CA ILE A 77 2.37 3.29 -12.92
C ILE A 77 1.35 3.87 -13.90
N GLN A 78 1.19 5.20 -13.93
CA GLN A 78 0.28 5.88 -14.84
C GLN A 78 0.61 5.60 -16.32
N ARG A 79 1.89 5.63 -16.69
CA ARG A 79 2.36 5.31 -18.06
C ARG A 79 2.06 3.86 -18.44
N GLN A 80 2.33 2.91 -17.54
CA GLN A 80 2.03 1.49 -17.79
C GLN A 80 0.53 1.24 -18.01
N GLN A 81 -0.33 1.94 -17.27
CA GLN A 81 -1.78 1.83 -17.43
C GLN A 81 -2.28 2.37 -18.78
N GLN A 82 -1.65 3.41 -19.34
CA GLN A 82 -2.02 3.96 -20.65
C GLN A 82 -1.64 3.01 -21.80
N GLN A 83 -0.49 2.33 -21.70
CA GLN A 83 -0.04 1.37 -22.72
C GLN A 83 -0.93 0.12 -22.81
N GLN A 84 -1.47 -0.35 -21.67
CA GLN A 84 -2.37 -1.51 -21.65
C GLN A 84 -3.75 -1.23 -22.29
N GLN A 85 -4.22 0.03 -22.29
CA GLN A 85 -5.49 0.39 -22.93
C GLN A 85 -5.40 0.45 -24.45
N GLN A 86 -4.22 0.70 -25.02
CA GLN A 86 -4.03 0.72 -26.48
C GLN A 86 -3.94 -0.69 -27.09
N HIS A 87 -3.53 -1.70 -26.32
CA HIS A 87 -3.36 -3.06 -26.87
C HIS A 87 -4.65 -3.89 -26.95
N ASN A 88 -5.71 -3.54 -26.19
CA ASN A 88 -6.98 -4.28 -26.17
C ASN A 88 -8.03 -3.80 -27.20
N GLY A 89 -7.71 -2.77 -28.00
CA GLY A 89 -8.64 -2.18 -28.98
C GLY A 89 -8.63 -2.79 -30.39
N GLN A 90 -7.76 -3.77 -30.70
CA GLN A 90 -7.55 -4.25 -32.07
C GLN A 90 -7.92 -5.73 -32.34
N VAL A 91 -8.67 -6.42 -31.46
CA VAL A 91 -9.04 -7.85 -31.67
C VAL A 91 -10.55 -8.09 -31.82
N GLN A 92 -11.33 -7.11 -32.29
CA GLN A 92 -12.72 -7.35 -32.70
C GLN A 92 -13.01 -6.75 -34.07
N GLY A 93 -12.64 -7.49 -35.11
CA GLY A 93 -12.99 -7.14 -36.48
C GLY A 93 -12.47 -8.19 -37.44
N LEU A 94 -13.17 -9.32 -37.53
CA LEU A 94 -13.23 -10.31 -38.62
C LEU A 94 -13.39 -11.71 -38.02
N ASN A 95 -14.63 -12.17 -37.86
CA ASN A 95 -14.94 -13.47 -38.46
C ASN A 95 -16.42 -13.64 -38.75
N GLN A 96 -16.65 -13.88 -40.02
CA GLN A 96 -17.93 -14.13 -40.64
C GLN A 96 -18.43 -15.52 -40.22
N ARG A 97 -19.75 -15.59 -40.08
CA ARG A 97 -20.57 -16.79 -40.01
C ARG A 97 -20.24 -17.74 -41.17
N PRO A 98 -20.24 -19.06 -40.94
CA PRO A 98 -21.11 -19.87 -41.80
C PRO A 98 -21.96 -20.88 -41.03
N ASN A 99 -23.14 -21.09 -41.60
CA ASN A 99 -24.01 -22.24 -41.40
C ASN A 99 -23.25 -23.56 -41.62
N SER A 100 -23.42 -24.53 -40.73
CA SER A 100 -23.70 -25.92 -41.11
C SER A 100 -24.14 -26.75 -39.91
N LYS A 101 -25.06 -27.67 -40.22
CA LYS A 101 -25.66 -28.67 -39.34
C LYS A 101 -24.71 -29.85 -39.12
N SER A 102 -24.98 -30.59 -38.04
CA SER A 102 -24.86 -32.04 -37.89
C SER A 102 -23.52 -32.66 -37.47
N SER A 103 -23.71 -33.59 -36.52
CA SER A 103 -23.05 -34.88 -36.26
C SER A 103 -22.06 -35.01 -35.09
N ASN A 104 -22.36 -36.06 -34.31
CA ASN A 104 -21.69 -36.61 -33.14
C ASN A 104 -20.31 -37.22 -33.46
N VAL A 105 -19.60 -37.56 -32.36
CA VAL A 105 -18.64 -38.68 -32.15
C VAL A 105 -17.20 -38.23 -31.83
N SER A 106 -16.91 -38.21 -30.52
CA SER A 106 -15.93 -39.03 -29.78
C SER A 106 -14.40 -38.99 -30.00
N PHE A 107 -13.72 -39.20 -28.85
CA PHE A 107 -12.40 -39.80 -28.58
C PHE A 107 -11.11 -38.94 -28.47
N ASN A 108 -10.69 -38.82 -27.20
CA ASN A 108 -9.38 -39.10 -26.58
C ASN A 108 -8.15 -38.16 -26.60
N HIS A 109 -7.73 -37.93 -25.35
CA HIS A 109 -6.39 -37.83 -24.75
C HIS A 109 -5.40 -36.73 -25.20
N ARG A 110 -5.05 -35.85 -24.24
CA ARG A 110 -3.67 -35.40 -23.98
C ARG A 110 -3.52 -34.72 -22.60
N THR A 111 -2.77 -35.40 -21.72
CA THR A 111 -1.79 -34.90 -20.72
C THR A 111 -2.12 -33.70 -19.81
N PRO A 112 -2.05 -33.83 -18.47
CA PRO A 112 -1.78 -32.72 -17.57
C PRO A 112 -0.26 -32.66 -17.30
N ASN A 113 0.44 -31.84 -18.07
CA ASN A 113 1.71 -31.25 -17.62
C ASN A 113 1.37 -29.80 -17.32
N MET A 114 1.46 -29.38 -16.05
CA MET A 114 1.94 -28.05 -15.63
C MET A 114 2.46 -28.15 -14.20
N LEU A 115 3.74 -28.53 -14.16
CA LEU A 115 4.71 -28.16 -13.14
C LEU A 115 4.69 -26.64 -12.84
N SER A 116 5.08 -26.32 -11.61
CA SER A 116 5.94 -25.19 -11.27
C SER A 116 5.42 -23.78 -11.56
N SER A 117 4.86 -23.14 -10.53
CA SER A 117 5.27 -21.79 -10.12
C SER A 117 4.64 -21.39 -8.78
N LEU A 118 4.98 -22.13 -7.72
CA LEU A 118 5.02 -21.57 -6.37
C LEU A 118 6.32 -20.75 -6.24
N LEU A 119 6.36 -19.63 -6.96
CA LEU A 119 7.26 -18.52 -6.64
C LEU A 119 6.32 -17.36 -6.30
N MET A 120 5.85 -17.37 -5.06
CA MET A 120 5.26 -16.19 -4.46
C MET A 120 6.34 -15.12 -4.41
N ASN A 121 6.23 -14.19 -5.35
CA ASN A 121 6.91 -12.92 -5.33
C ASN A 121 6.08 -12.01 -4.42
N PRO A 122 6.53 -11.63 -3.20
CA PRO A 122 5.81 -10.71 -2.35
C PRO A 122 6.16 -9.30 -2.83
N SER A 123 5.63 -8.93 -4.00
CA SER A 123 5.75 -7.57 -4.50
C SER A 123 4.37 -7.02 -4.84
N VAL A 124 3.94 -6.12 -3.95
CA VAL A 124 3.23 -4.88 -4.28
C VAL A 124 1.85 -5.07 -4.92
N SER A 125 0.83 -5.03 -4.06
CA SER A 125 -0.28 -4.09 -4.19
C SER A 125 -0.93 -4.01 -5.58
N ASN A 126 -1.80 -4.98 -5.89
CA ASN A 126 -2.76 -4.88 -7.00
C ASN A 126 -4.18 -4.52 -6.52
N THR A 127 -4.28 -3.82 -5.38
CA THR A 127 -5.55 -3.39 -4.78
C THR A 127 -5.83 -1.92 -5.07
N MET A 128 -6.00 -1.53 -6.33
CA MET A 128 -6.73 -0.30 -6.67
C MET A 128 -7.04 -0.26 -8.17
N ARG A 129 -8.28 -0.61 -8.53
CA ARG A 129 -8.97 -0.03 -9.70
C ARG A 129 -10.43 -0.51 -9.78
N TYR A 130 -11.29 0.14 -8.99
CA TYR A 130 -12.70 0.40 -9.34
C TYR A 130 -13.19 1.63 -8.57
N SER A 131 -12.58 2.79 -8.80
CA SER A 131 -13.19 4.08 -8.47
C SER A 131 -13.77 4.69 -9.74
N TYR A 132 -14.94 4.19 -10.15
CA TYR A 132 -15.77 4.96 -11.07
C TYR A 132 -16.37 6.14 -10.31
N ASN A 133 -16.26 7.31 -10.95
CA ASN A 133 -16.96 8.56 -10.65
C ASN A 133 -18.38 8.31 -10.10
N LEU A 134 -18.57 8.56 -8.81
CA LEU A 134 -19.87 8.63 -8.14
C LEU A 134 -19.99 10.02 -7.50
N ASN A 135 -20.23 11.01 -8.35
CA ASN A 135 -20.71 12.32 -7.94
C ASN A 135 -22.24 12.27 -7.74
N TYR A 136 -22.69 11.47 -6.78
CA TYR A 136 -24.06 11.49 -6.28
C TYR A 136 -24.06 11.18 -4.77
N ASN A 137 -24.47 12.19 -3.99
CA ASN A 137 -24.83 12.18 -2.57
C ASN A 137 -23.70 12.16 -1.52
N ASN A 138 -23.18 13.35 -1.24
CA ASN A 138 -22.28 13.69 -0.11
C ASN A 138 -22.93 13.60 1.30
N ALA A 139 -24.16 13.10 1.43
CA ALA A 139 -24.90 13.09 2.70
C ALA A 139 -24.81 11.75 3.47
N MET A 140 -24.36 10.66 2.85
CA MET A 140 -24.36 9.32 3.48
C MET A 140 -22.97 8.86 3.97
N THR A 141 -21.89 9.53 3.55
CA THR A 141 -20.51 9.16 3.89
C THR A 141 -20.07 9.62 5.28
N ASN A 142 -20.69 10.66 5.85
CA ASN A 142 -20.28 11.20 7.15
C ASN A 142 -20.70 10.35 8.36
N SER A 143 -21.66 9.43 8.23
CA SER A 143 -22.14 8.62 9.36
C SER A 143 -21.35 7.32 9.60
N MET A 144 -20.53 6.86 8.64
CA MET A 144 -19.71 5.64 8.79
C MET A 144 -18.23 5.90 9.04
N ASN A 145 -17.77 7.15 8.92
CA ASN A 145 -16.35 7.48 9.02
C ASN A 145 -15.84 7.61 10.47
N ASN A 146 -16.69 7.96 11.45
CA ASN A 146 -16.20 8.16 12.83
C ASN A 146 -15.92 6.87 13.63
N ALA A 147 -16.56 5.74 13.31
CA ALA A 147 -16.33 4.48 14.04
C ALA A 147 -15.14 3.65 13.52
N ASN A 148 -14.56 4.03 12.36
CA ASN A 148 -13.48 3.29 11.72
C ASN A 148 -12.10 3.95 11.86
N VAL A 149 -12.02 5.25 12.18
CA VAL A 149 -10.72 5.94 12.30
C VAL A 149 -9.91 5.45 13.51
N GLU A 150 -10.56 5.12 14.63
CA GLU A 150 -9.87 4.53 15.80
C GLU A 150 -9.35 3.10 15.54
N ARG A 151 -9.86 2.41 14.51
CA ARG A 151 -9.39 1.07 14.11
C ARG A 151 -8.10 1.08 13.30
N ILE A 152 -7.62 2.25 12.87
CA ILE A 152 -6.44 2.36 12.00
C ILE A 152 -5.15 2.42 12.83
N ASN A 153 -5.22 2.58 14.16
CA ASN A 153 -4.01 2.54 14.98
C ASN A 153 -3.52 1.08 15.15
N PRO A 154 -2.39 0.67 14.53
CA PRO A 154 -1.88 -0.69 14.65
C PRO A 154 -1.48 -1.05 16.08
N PHE A 155 -1.22 -0.05 16.93
CA PHE A 155 -0.89 -0.24 18.36
C PHE A 155 -2.10 -0.62 19.22
N ASN A 156 -3.32 -0.45 18.71
CA ASN A 156 -4.53 -0.92 19.37
C ASN A 156 -4.87 -2.37 19.01
N ASP A 157 -4.20 -2.98 18.02
CA ASP A 157 -4.42 -4.38 17.67
C ASP A 157 -3.81 -5.29 18.73
N VAL A 158 -4.66 -6.08 19.39
CA VAL A 158 -4.27 -7.02 20.46
C VAL A 158 -3.20 -8.00 19.96
N VAL A 159 -3.26 -8.42 18.70
CA VAL A 159 -2.29 -9.37 18.13
C VAL A 159 -0.94 -8.72 17.92
N ILE A 160 -0.88 -7.52 17.31
CA ILE A 160 0.38 -6.77 17.14
C ILE A 160 1.00 -6.44 18.49
N ARG A 161 0.17 -6.04 19.46
CA ARG A 161 0.62 -5.78 20.82
C ARG A 161 1.24 -7.04 21.44
N THR A 162 0.58 -8.20 21.29
CA THR A 162 1.10 -9.48 21.80
C THR A 162 2.44 -9.86 21.15
N ILE A 163 2.55 -9.74 19.83
CA ILE A 163 3.81 -10.02 19.10
C ILE A 163 4.93 -9.09 19.60
N THR A 164 4.62 -7.80 19.81
CA THR A 164 5.59 -6.80 20.30
C THR A 164 5.98 -7.06 21.76
N ASP A 165 5.03 -7.38 22.62
CA ASP A 165 5.26 -7.71 24.03
C ASP A 165 6.10 -8.99 24.17
N ASN A 166 5.85 -10.01 23.33
CA ASN A 166 6.65 -11.23 23.27
C ASN A 166 8.11 -10.94 22.89
N LEU A 167 8.33 -10.16 21.83
CA LEU A 167 9.69 -9.74 21.46
C LEU A 167 10.36 -9.03 22.63
N LYS A 168 9.70 -8.04 23.24
CA LYS A 168 10.24 -7.29 24.38
C LYS A 168 10.62 -8.21 25.54
N MET A 169 9.75 -9.16 25.91
CA MET A 169 10.00 -10.09 27.00
C MET A 169 11.18 -11.02 26.69
N ASN A 170 11.22 -11.59 25.48
CA ASN A 170 12.29 -12.49 25.07
C ASN A 170 13.67 -11.79 25.04
N LEU A 171 13.72 -10.54 24.57
CA LEU A 171 14.95 -9.75 24.58
C LEU A 171 15.40 -9.43 26.02
N LEU A 172 14.45 -9.08 26.89
CA LEU A 172 14.75 -8.80 28.30
C LEU A 172 15.25 -10.04 29.04
N GLU A 173 14.66 -11.20 28.79
CA GLU A 173 15.07 -12.48 29.38
C GLU A 173 16.45 -12.90 28.89
N SER A 174 16.74 -12.71 27.60
CA SER A 174 18.06 -12.98 27.01
C SER A 174 19.15 -12.13 27.67
N ILE A 175 18.90 -10.83 27.88
CA ILE A 175 19.84 -9.93 28.57
C ILE A 175 20.03 -10.36 30.03
N LYS A 176 18.95 -10.68 30.75
CA LYS A 176 19.02 -11.09 32.16
C LYS A 176 19.79 -12.40 32.37
N GLY A 177 19.53 -13.41 31.54
CA GLY A 177 20.22 -14.70 31.62
C GLY A 177 21.72 -14.56 31.38
N GLN A 178 22.11 -13.68 30.47
CA GLN A 178 23.51 -13.44 30.14
C GLN A 178 24.23 -12.53 31.16
N TYR A 179 23.54 -11.58 31.80
CA TYR A 179 24.13 -10.73 32.86
C TYR A 179 24.60 -11.54 34.08
N HIS A 180 23.93 -12.65 34.40
CA HIS A 180 24.36 -13.55 35.47
C HIS A 180 25.72 -14.21 35.22
N LEU A 181 26.11 -14.40 33.96
CA LEU A 181 27.39 -15.01 33.58
C LEU A 181 28.57 -14.04 33.80
N LEU A 182 28.34 -12.73 33.61
CA LEU A 182 29.38 -11.68 33.74
C LEU A 182 29.75 -11.35 35.19
N ASN A 183 28.88 -11.63 36.16
CA ASN A 183 29.12 -11.34 37.58
C ASN A 183 29.89 -12.46 38.34
N GLY A 184 30.39 -13.49 37.64
CA GLY A 184 31.26 -14.53 38.21
C GLY A 184 32.69 -14.03 38.46
N ASN A 185 33.24 -14.31 39.65
CA ASN A 185 34.43 -13.70 40.27
C ASN A 185 35.83 -13.98 39.64
N ALA A 186 35.99 -14.27 38.34
CA ALA A 186 37.31 -14.48 37.74
C ALA A 186 37.83 -13.20 37.03
N LYS A 187 39.04 -12.73 37.37
CA LYS A 187 39.59 -11.46 36.86
C LYS A 187 40.58 -11.58 35.70
N ASP A 188 41.10 -12.76 35.39
CA ASP A 188 42.32 -12.87 34.56
C ASP A 188 42.16 -13.42 33.13
N GLU A 189 40.97 -13.85 32.67
CA GLU A 189 40.75 -14.36 31.28
C GLU A 189 39.83 -13.48 30.40
N ARG A 190 39.47 -12.29 30.89
CA ARG A 190 38.28 -11.51 30.48
C ARG A 190 38.14 -11.05 29.02
N LYS A 191 39.22 -10.99 28.22
CA LYS A 191 39.11 -10.40 26.87
C LYS A 191 38.51 -11.36 25.83
N ASN A 192 38.84 -12.65 25.89
CA ASN A 192 38.26 -13.62 24.96
C ASN A 192 36.79 -13.91 25.31
N ASP A 193 36.44 -13.83 26.59
CA ASP A 193 35.09 -14.07 27.09
C ASP A 193 34.10 -12.95 26.69
N GLU A 194 34.58 -11.71 26.57
CA GLU A 194 33.76 -10.56 26.17
C GLU A 194 33.34 -10.65 24.69
N ASP A 195 34.26 -11.01 23.81
CA ASP A 195 33.96 -11.18 22.38
C ASP A 195 33.01 -12.37 22.15
N GLU A 196 33.20 -13.48 22.87
CA GLU A 196 32.30 -14.63 22.79
C GLU A 196 30.90 -14.29 23.32
N PHE A 197 30.82 -13.54 24.43
CA PHE A 197 29.58 -13.02 24.98
C PHE A 197 28.81 -12.16 23.97
N ILE A 198 29.47 -11.16 23.38
CA ILE A 198 28.85 -10.27 22.38
C ILE A 198 28.35 -11.08 21.18
N LYS A 199 29.13 -12.09 20.75
CA LYS A 199 28.73 -12.96 19.64
C LYS A 199 27.49 -13.81 19.97
N GLN A 200 27.42 -14.39 21.17
CA GLN A 200 26.25 -15.14 21.62
C GLN A 200 25.01 -14.25 21.71
N LEU A 201 25.15 -13.07 22.32
CA LEU A 201 24.13 -12.05 22.44
C LEU A 201 23.56 -11.66 21.06
N ASN A 202 24.42 -11.33 20.10
CA ASN A 202 24.00 -11.01 18.73
C ASN A 202 23.27 -12.17 18.06
N THR A 203 23.75 -13.41 18.24
CA THR A 203 23.09 -14.60 17.68
C THR A 203 21.69 -14.79 18.26
N THR A 204 21.52 -14.55 19.57
CA THR A 204 20.20 -14.58 20.21
C THR A 204 19.30 -13.46 19.70
N PHE A 205 19.79 -12.24 19.57
CA PHE A 205 19.02 -11.11 19.02
C PHE A 205 18.52 -11.41 17.62
N GLU A 206 19.39 -11.86 16.72
CA GLU A 206 19.00 -12.22 15.34
C GLU A 206 17.92 -13.30 15.32
N SER A 207 18.08 -14.35 16.13
CA SER A 207 17.06 -15.41 16.26
C SER A 207 15.71 -14.88 16.72
N GLN A 208 15.68 -13.98 17.72
CA GLN A 208 14.45 -13.36 18.21
C GLN A 208 13.79 -12.46 17.15
N PHE A 209 14.60 -11.69 16.41
CA PHE A 209 14.09 -10.86 15.32
C PHE A 209 13.56 -11.70 14.16
N ASP A 210 14.17 -12.85 13.84
CA ASP A 210 13.67 -13.75 12.82
C ASP A 210 12.34 -14.40 13.19
N MET A 211 12.15 -14.78 14.47
CA MET A 211 10.85 -15.24 14.97
C MET A 211 9.81 -14.13 14.88
N PHE A 212 10.13 -12.92 15.33
CA PHE A 212 9.25 -11.76 15.23
C PHE A 212 8.84 -11.47 13.77
N ARG A 213 9.79 -11.47 12.82
CA ARG A 213 9.51 -11.28 11.38
C ARG A 213 8.56 -12.34 10.85
N LYS A 214 8.71 -13.61 11.26
CA LYS A 214 7.80 -14.70 10.87
C LYS A 214 6.40 -14.48 11.43
N GLU A 215 6.27 -14.20 12.73
CA GLU A 215 4.98 -13.94 13.38
C GLU A 215 4.26 -12.73 12.75
N LEU A 216 5.00 -11.66 12.48
CA LEU A 216 4.48 -10.47 11.81
C LEU A 216 4.00 -10.80 10.39
N GLY A 217 4.77 -11.58 9.64
CA GLY A 217 4.36 -12.05 8.30
C GLY A 217 3.09 -12.90 8.32
N PHE A 218 2.92 -13.79 9.31
CA PHE A 218 1.68 -14.55 9.48
C PHE A 218 0.50 -13.65 9.83
N TYR A 219 0.70 -12.65 10.70
CA TYR A 219 -0.33 -11.68 11.02
C TYR A 219 -0.79 -10.91 9.78
N GLU A 220 0.15 -10.39 8.98
CA GLU A 220 -0.15 -9.64 7.75
C GLU A 220 -0.92 -10.52 6.77
N GLN A 221 -0.45 -11.75 6.51
CA GLN A 221 -1.13 -12.68 5.61
C GLN A 221 -2.57 -12.97 6.07
N LYS A 222 -2.77 -13.19 7.37
CA LYS A 222 -4.10 -13.40 7.94
C LYS A 222 -4.98 -12.17 7.75
N LYS A 223 -4.46 -10.97 8.00
CA LYS A 223 -5.21 -9.73 7.81
C LYS A 223 -5.60 -9.49 6.36
N PHE A 224 -4.70 -9.75 5.41
CA PHE A 224 -5.06 -9.67 4.00
C PHE A 224 -6.18 -10.66 3.64
N SER A 225 -6.11 -11.89 4.11
CA SER A 225 -7.18 -12.89 3.88
C SER A 225 -8.53 -12.48 4.49
N GLU A 226 -8.53 -11.86 5.68
CA GLU A 226 -9.73 -11.29 6.31
C GLU A 226 -10.33 -10.17 5.43
N TYR A 227 -9.49 -9.26 4.91
CA TYR A 227 -9.94 -8.18 4.03
C TYR A 227 -10.51 -8.69 2.71
N ASP A 228 -9.84 -9.65 2.07
CA ASP A 228 -10.32 -10.26 0.82
C ASP A 228 -11.68 -10.93 1.01
N THR A 229 -11.83 -11.69 2.11
CA THR A 229 -13.11 -12.34 2.45
C THR A 229 -14.21 -11.31 2.69
N ASN A 230 -13.91 -10.23 3.41
CA ASN A 230 -14.87 -9.16 3.65
C ASN A 230 -15.27 -8.43 2.37
N LEU A 231 -14.30 -8.15 1.49
CA LEU A 231 -14.53 -7.54 0.18
C LEU A 231 -15.44 -8.42 -0.69
N ASP A 232 -15.18 -9.72 -0.75
CA ASP A 232 -16.01 -10.68 -1.48
C ASP A 232 -17.45 -10.73 -0.96
N ASN A 233 -17.62 -10.66 0.36
CA ASN A 233 -18.95 -10.62 0.98
C ASN A 233 -19.69 -9.33 0.59
N LEU A 234 -19.02 -8.17 0.65
CA LEU A 234 -19.58 -6.88 0.22
C LEU A 234 -19.95 -6.90 -1.27
N ILE A 235 -19.14 -7.51 -2.14
CA ILE A 235 -19.44 -7.66 -3.57
C ILE A 235 -20.69 -8.52 -3.77
N LYS A 236 -20.82 -9.65 -3.05
CA LYS A 236 -22.00 -10.52 -3.12
C LYS A 236 -23.26 -9.80 -2.65
N GLU A 237 -23.18 -9.06 -1.55
CA GLU A 237 -24.29 -8.27 -1.02
C GLU A 237 -24.70 -7.17 -2.01
N ASN A 238 -23.73 -6.45 -2.57
CA ASN A 238 -23.98 -5.42 -3.58
C ASN A 238 -24.70 -6.01 -4.80
N LYS A 239 -24.24 -7.16 -5.33
CA LYS A 239 -24.94 -7.88 -6.41
C LYS A 239 -26.38 -8.25 -6.03
N LYS A 240 -26.61 -8.69 -4.79
CA LYS A 240 -27.95 -9.01 -4.28
C LYS A 240 -28.85 -7.77 -4.26
N LEU A 241 -28.35 -6.64 -3.77
CA LEU A 241 -29.07 -5.37 -3.72
C LEU A 241 -29.38 -4.85 -5.13
N LEU A 242 -28.40 -4.91 -6.05
CA LEU A 242 -28.61 -4.57 -7.46
C LEU A 242 -29.74 -5.40 -8.09
N ASN A 243 -29.77 -6.71 -7.84
CA ASN A 243 -30.84 -7.57 -8.32
C ASN A 243 -32.21 -7.20 -7.73
N GLN A 244 -32.27 -6.75 -6.48
CA GLN A 244 -33.51 -6.25 -5.88
C GLN A 244 -33.98 -4.95 -6.53
N ILE A 245 -33.04 -4.03 -6.80
CA ILE A 245 -33.33 -2.77 -7.51
C ILE A 245 -33.91 -3.05 -8.89
N VAL A 246 -33.33 -3.99 -9.65
CA VAL A 246 -33.85 -4.39 -10.97
C VAL A 246 -35.29 -4.92 -10.87
N LYS A 247 -35.56 -5.85 -9.93
CA LYS A 247 -36.92 -6.39 -9.72
C LYS A 247 -37.94 -5.32 -9.32
N LEU A 248 -37.55 -4.36 -8.49
CA LEU A 248 -38.41 -3.25 -8.09
C LEU A 248 -38.71 -2.32 -9.27
N ARG A 249 -37.71 -2.05 -10.11
CA ARG A 249 -37.88 -1.28 -11.34
C ARG A 249 -38.85 -1.97 -12.31
N GLU A 250 -38.69 -3.27 -12.56
CA GLU A 250 -39.61 -4.03 -13.42
C GLU A 250 -41.07 -3.99 -12.93
N ARG A 251 -41.27 -4.11 -11.62
CA ARG A 251 -42.60 -3.97 -10.99
C ARG A 251 -43.17 -2.57 -11.16
N TRP A 252 -42.34 -1.55 -10.96
CA TRP A 252 -42.72 -0.16 -11.16
C TRP A 252 -43.13 0.10 -12.62
N ASP A 253 -42.32 -0.34 -13.58
CA ASP A 253 -42.60 -0.19 -15.01
C ASP A 253 -43.90 -0.90 -15.40
N SER A 254 -44.17 -2.10 -14.84
CA SER A 254 -45.42 -2.83 -15.04
C SER A 254 -46.65 -2.09 -14.51
N LEU A 255 -46.52 -1.43 -13.35
CA LEU A 255 -47.59 -0.60 -12.78
C LEU A 255 -47.86 0.64 -13.63
N VAL A 256 -46.80 1.30 -14.11
CA VAL A 256 -46.89 2.48 -15.00
C VAL A 256 -47.58 2.09 -16.31
N GLU A 257 -47.20 0.96 -16.92
CA GLU A 257 -47.81 0.49 -18.16
C GLU A 257 -49.29 0.12 -17.97
N SER A 258 -49.63 -0.55 -16.87
CA SER A 258 -51.02 -0.85 -16.51
C SER A 258 -51.86 0.42 -16.33
N ALA A 259 -51.31 1.47 -15.72
CA ALA A 259 -51.98 2.75 -15.55
C ALA A 259 -52.21 3.47 -16.89
N LYS A 260 -51.22 3.44 -17.80
CA LYS A 260 -51.36 3.98 -19.17
C LYS A 260 -52.46 3.27 -19.95
N GLN A 261 -52.50 1.94 -19.90
CA GLN A 261 -53.54 1.15 -20.58
C GLN A 261 -54.94 1.47 -20.08
N ARG A 262 -55.12 1.72 -18.78
CA ARG A 262 -56.41 2.14 -18.21
C ARG A 262 -56.86 3.52 -18.65
N ARG A 263 -55.92 4.45 -18.88
CA ARG A 263 -56.23 5.81 -19.35
C ARG A 263 -56.65 5.86 -20.82
N ASN A 264 -56.15 4.92 -21.63
CA ASN A 264 -56.42 4.86 -23.07
C ASN A 264 -57.69 4.07 -23.42
N LYS A 265 -58.35 3.44 -22.44
CA LYS A 265 -59.66 2.78 -22.59
C LYS A 265 -60.76 3.71 -22.13
#